data_AF-A0AA35XMK1-F1
#
_entry.id   AF-A0AA35XMK1-F1
#
_cell.length_a   1.000
_cell.length_b   1.000
_cell.length_c   1.000
_cell.angle_alpha   90.00
_cell.angle_beta   90.00
_cell.angle_gamma   90.00
#
_symmetry.space_group_name_H-M   'P 1'
#
loop_
_entity.id
_entity.type
_entity.pdbx_description
1 polymer ?
#
loop_
_entity_poly.entity_id
_entity_poly.type
_entity_poly.pdbx_seq_one_letter_code
_entity_poly.pdbx_strand_id
1 'polypeptide(L)'
;MLTTHVQVATLRGHNGVVRACQFSPDSRLIATCSWDKTIKVYFTQNFQLAYTLQGHKFGVTDCEFSPSGSLLATTSWDDTVGLWDVETGQLVRSLNGHSSAVSSCSFGVGGSFLASASWDGTVQVWDMSTNSPAVTLIGHEESVYDVACSPVEPGILASCGRKGMVALWDARSRGHPESFQGDQLSCFSPNGSQLASGNDLCQLQLWDLQQVKVSSFQAVTPATLSSHSGVVYGVTYSGDGAYLASCSSDLTCKIWSLAGHPAIADLADSLASMLSIGK
;
A
#
# COMPACT_ATOMS: atom_id res chain seq x y z
N MET A 1 3.00 28.59 -12.79
CA MET A 1 4.44 28.40 -12.54
C MET A 1 4.79 26.98 -12.93
N LEU A 2 5.75 26.77 -13.82
CA LEU A 2 6.23 25.43 -14.16
C LEU A 2 7.12 24.96 -13.01
N THR A 3 6.62 24.03 -12.18
CA THR A 3 7.43 23.31 -11.20
C THR A 3 8.49 22.52 -11.97
N THR A 4 9.74 22.99 -11.94
CA THR A 4 10.86 22.25 -12.49
C THR A 4 11.14 21.06 -11.58
N HIS A 5 10.99 19.84 -12.10
CA HIS A 5 11.38 18.61 -11.42
C HIS A 5 12.91 18.49 -11.42
N VAL A 6 13.56 19.15 -10.46
CA VAL A 6 15.02 19.09 -10.28
C VAL A 6 15.35 17.96 -9.30
N GLN A 7 16.22 17.04 -9.72
CA GLN A 7 16.77 16.03 -8.84
C GLN A 7 17.64 16.69 -7.75
N VAL A 8 17.25 16.54 -6.48
CA VAL A 8 17.93 17.18 -5.34
C VAL A 8 19.03 16.33 -4.71
N ALA A 9 18.93 15.00 -4.80
CA ALA A 9 19.91 14.08 -4.25
C ALA A 9 19.84 12.68 -4.89
N THR A 10 20.91 11.90 -4.76
CA THR A 10 20.93 10.45 -5.03
C THR A 10 21.44 9.73 -3.80
N LEU A 11 20.58 8.93 -3.17
CA LEU A 11 20.95 8.08 -2.05
C LEU A 11 21.67 6.83 -2.56
N ARG A 12 22.98 6.74 -2.32
CA ARG A 12 23.82 5.60 -2.70
C ARG A 12 24.21 4.80 -1.47
N GLY A 13 24.33 3.48 -1.63
CA GLY A 13 24.90 2.63 -0.57
C GLY A 13 24.38 1.19 -0.55
N HIS A 14 23.24 0.92 -1.19
CA HIS A 14 22.78 -0.45 -1.36
C HIS A 14 23.63 -1.20 -2.41
N ASN A 15 23.84 -2.50 -2.17
CA ASN A 15 24.57 -3.42 -3.04
C ASN A 15 23.62 -4.33 -3.84
N GLY A 16 22.33 -4.00 -3.86
CA GLY A 16 21.26 -4.73 -4.52
C GLY A 16 20.16 -3.79 -4.99
N VAL A 17 19.15 -4.36 -5.64
CA VAL A 17 17.98 -3.61 -6.09
C VAL A 17 17.24 -3.04 -4.88
N VAL A 18 17.04 -1.72 -4.88
CA VAL A 18 16.18 -1.04 -3.90
C VAL A 18 14.73 -1.29 -4.27
N ARG A 19 13.96 -1.88 -3.36
CA ARG A 19 12.62 -2.39 -3.65
C ARG A 19 11.48 -1.46 -3.21
N ALA A 20 11.68 -0.74 -2.12
CA ALA A 20 10.77 0.28 -1.62
C ALA A 20 11.53 1.40 -0.91
N CYS A 21 10.86 2.54 -0.77
CA CYS A 21 11.32 3.66 0.03
C CYS A 21 10.13 4.41 0.64
N GLN A 22 10.32 4.95 1.85
CA GLN A 22 9.28 5.72 2.51
C GLN A 22 9.86 6.85 3.35
N PHE A 23 9.15 7.98 3.40
CA PHE A 23 9.42 9.04 4.37
C PHE A 23 8.82 8.70 5.73
N SER A 24 9.48 9.13 6.81
CA SER A 24 8.85 9.15 8.12
C SER A 24 7.68 10.15 8.16
N PRO A 25 6.69 9.97 9.04
CA PRO A 25 5.54 10.87 9.14
C PRO A 25 5.92 12.34 9.40
N ASP A 26 7.02 12.57 10.13
CA ASP A 26 7.56 13.91 10.41
C ASP A 26 8.49 14.44 9.30
N SER A 27 8.64 13.68 8.21
CA SER A 27 9.51 13.99 7.07
C SER A 27 10.98 14.23 7.42
N ARG A 28 11.47 13.74 8.57
CA ARG A 28 12.87 13.88 8.99
C ARG A 28 13.76 12.75 8.48
N LEU A 29 13.17 11.61 8.16
CA LEU A 29 13.88 10.41 7.73
C LEU A 29 13.32 9.87 6.41
N ILE A 30 14.18 9.18 5.66
CA ILE A 30 13.81 8.30 4.55
C ILE A 30 14.35 6.92 4.86
N ALA A 31 13.49 5.91 4.84
CA ALA A 31 13.90 4.51 4.83
C ALA A 31 13.92 3.98 3.39
N THR A 32 14.90 3.14 3.07
CA THR A 32 14.99 2.39 1.81
C THR A 32 15.29 0.94 2.11
N CYS A 33 14.61 0.01 1.44
CA CYS A 33 14.83 -1.43 1.61
C CYS A 33 15.32 -2.08 0.31
N SER A 34 16.07 -3.18 0.42
CA SER A 34 16.80 -3.74 -0.71
C SER A 34 16.95 -5.26 -0.67
N TRP A 35 17.14 -5.83 -1.86
CA TRP A 35 17.53 -7.23 -2.05
C TRP A 35 18.91 -7.58 -1.47
N ASP A 36 19.73 -6.58 -1.12
CA ASP A 36 20.97 -6.78 -0.37
C ASP A 36 20.74 -7.13 1.11
N LYS A 37 19.48 -7.35 1.52
CA LYS A 37 19.05 -7.77 2.85
C LYS A 37 19.13 -6.67 3.91
N THR A 38 19.41 -5.44 3.49
CA THR A 38 19.56 -4.31 4.40
C THR A 38 18.45 -3.29 4.20
N ILE A 39 18.19 -2.53 5.26
CA ILE A 39 17.42 -1.30 5.21
C ILE A 39 18.37 -0.16 5.53
N LYS A 40 18.26 0.95 4.81
CA LYS A 40 19.05 2.15 5.06
C LYS A 40 18.12 3.29 5.41
N VAL A 41 18.46 4.01 6.47
CA VAL A 41 17.71 5.16 6.94
C VAL A 41 18.59 6.39 6.80
N TYR A 42 18.07 7.46 6.20
CA TYR A 42 18.79 8.69 5.90
C TYR A 42 18.08 9.89 6.52
N PHE A 43 18.83 10.90 6.94
CA PHE A 43 18.26 12.19 7.31
C PHE A 43 17.83 12.96 6.06
N THR A 44 16.63 13.54 6.06
CA THR A 44 16.13 14.31 4.90
C THR A 44 16.81 15.66 4.74
N GLN A 45 17.33 16.24 5.84
CA GLN A 45 17.96 17.56 5.82
C GLN A 45 19.24 17.59 4.96
N ASN A 46 20.01 16.50 4.95
CA ASN A 46 21.33 16.45 4.31
C ASN A 46 21.59 15.14 3.54
N PHE A 47 20.62 14.23 3.51
CA PHE A 47 20.68 12.94 2.82
C PHE A 47 21.83 12.03 3.29
N GLN A 48 22.35 12.26 4.50
CA GLN A 48 23.35 11.39 5.11
C GLN A 48 22.70 10.16 5.71
N LEU A 49 23.42 9.04 5.61
CA LEU A 49 23.02 7.76 6.19
C LEU A 49 23.04 7.86 7.72
N ALA A 50 21.88 7.69 8.35
CA ALA A 50 21.74 7.57 9.79
C ALA A 50 22.06 6.14 10.24
N TYR A 51 21.36 5.16 9.66
CA TYR A 51 21.47 3.75 10.06
C TYR A 51 21.52 2.81 8.86
N THR A 52 22.23 1.69 9.00
CA THR A 52 22.01 0.50 8.17
C THR A 52 21.48 -0.61 9.08
N LEU A 53 20.22 -0.95 8.90
CA LEU A 53 19.55 -2.00 9.65
C LEU A 53 19.83 -3.35 8.97
N GLN A 54 20.32 -4.30 9.76
CA GLN A 54 20.66 -5.65 9.31
C GLN A 54 20.03 -6.66 10.26
N GLY A 55 19.43 -7.71 9.71
CA GLY A 55 18.77 -8.75 10.50
C GLY A 55 17.94 -9.73 9.68
N HIS A 56 17.39 -9.27 8.55
CA HIS A 56 16.74 -10.16 7.59
C HIS A 56 17.75 -11.12 6.94
N LYS A 57 17.32 -12.37 6.73
CA LYS A 57 18.15 -13.43 6.13
C LYS A 57 18.17 -13.36 4.62
N PHE A 58 17.12 -12.80 4.02
CA PHE A 58 16.95 -12.60 2.58
C PHE A 58 16.56 -11.16 2.26
N GLY A 59 16.30 -10.89 0.98
CA GLY A 59 16.02 -9.55 0.47
C GLY A 59 14.79 -8.94 1.13
N VAL A 60 14.89 -7.66 1.48
CA VAL A 60 13.80 -6.89 2.08
C VAL A 60 12.90 -6.41 0.95
N THR A 61 11.60 -6.69 1.07
CA THR A 61 10.59 -6.47 0.02
C THR A 61 9.85 -5.16 0.18
N ASP A 62 9.64 -4.71 1.41
CA ASP A 62 8.92 -3.46 1.69
C ASP A 62 9.36 -2.84 3.02
N CYS A 63 9.04 -1.57 3.24
CA CYS A 63 9.24 -0.89 4.51
C CYS A 63 8.20 0.22 4.75
N GLU A 64 7.64 0.25 5.97
CA GLU A 64 6.65 1.26 6.37
C GLU A 64 6.89 1.79 7.79
N PHE A 65 6.88 3.11 7.98
CA PHE A 65 6.90 3.75 9.29
C PHE A 65 5.53 3.67 9.97
N SER A 66 5.52 3.44 11.28
CA SER A 66 4.30 3.56 12.06
C SER A 66 3.76 4.99 12.02
N PRO A 67 2.45 5.21 12.21
CA PRO A 67 1.88 6.56 12.23
C PRO A 67 2.50 7.49 13.28
N SER A 68 2.97 6.92 14.39
CA SER A 68 3.73 7.64 15.43
C SER A 68 5.16 8.02 15.03
N GLY A 69 5.71 7.39 13.98
CA GLY A 69 7.11 7.49 13.57
C GLY A 69 8.10 6.74 14.49
N SER A 70 7.63 6.04 15.51
CA SER A 70 8.50 5.36 16.49
C SER A 70 9.01 4.01 16.02
N LEU A 71 8.26 3.33 15.14
CA LEU A 71 8.62 2.04 14.59
C LEU A 71 8.75 2.11 13.07
N LEU A 72 9.62 1.26 12.53
CA LEU A 72 9.68 0.93 11.11
C LEU A 72 9.36 -0.56 10.98
N ALA A 73 8.33 -0.90 10.22
CA ALA A 73 8.04 -2.25 9.79
C ALA A 73 8.76 -2.55 8.48
N THR A 74 9.24 -3.78 8.31
CA THR A 74 9.90 -4.24 7.10
C THR A 74 9.48 -5.67 6.79
N THR A 75 9.30 -5.99 5.52
CA THR A 75 8.96 -7.36 5.09
C THR A 75 10.09 -7.97 4.28
N SER A 76 10.15 -9.29 4.20
CA SER A 76 11.28 -9.97 3.57
C SER A 76 10.91 -11.30 2.95
N TRP A 77 11.75 -11.74 2.00
CA TRP A 77 11.76 -13.09 1.46
C TRP A 77 12.17 -14.18 2.46
N ASP A 78 12.46 -13.82 3.71
CA ASP A 78 12.69 -14.75 4.82
C ASP A 78 11.43 -15.11 5.62
N ASP A 79 10.27 -14.80 5.05
CA ASP A 79 8.94 -15.13 5.59
C ASP A 79 8.59 -14.34 6.87
N THR A 80 9.38 -13.32 7.21
CA THR A 80 9.18 -12.52 8.43
C THR A 80 8.88 -11.06 8.17
N VAL A 81 8.24 -10.43 9.17
CA VAL A 81 8.16 -8.98 9.31
C VAL A 81 9.10 -8.53 10.42
N GLY A 82 10.02 -7.63 10.13
CA GLY A 82 10.88 -6.97 11.11
C GLY A 82 10.23 -5.69 11.65
N LEU A 83 10.28 -5.47 12.96
CA LEU A 83 9.90 -4.21 13.60
C LEU A 83 11.13 -3.59 14.24
N TRP A 84 11.50 -2.42 13.77
CA TRP A 84 12.70 -1.70 14.16
C TRP A 84 12.32 -0.45 14.94
N ASP A 85 13.04 -0.18 16.01
CA ASP A 85 12.93 1.08 16.73
C ASP A 85 13.66 2.16 15.93
N VAL A 86 12.95 3.24 15.60
CA VAL A 86 13.47 4.28 14.70
C VAL A 86 14.56 5.12 15.37
N GLU A 87 14.46 5.32 16.68
CA GLU A 87 15.41 6.13 17.43
C GLU A 87 16.76 5.41 17.56
N THR A 88 16.74 4.14 17.92
CA THR A 88 17.94 3.33 18.20
C THR A 88 18.44 2.54 17.00
N GLY A 89 17.61 2.34 15.97
CA GLY A 89 17.92 1.49 14.82
C GLY A 89 18.01 0.01 15.14
N GLN A 90 17.46 -0.43 16.27
CA GLN A 90 17.52 -1.83 16.70
C GLN A 90 16.28 -2.61 16.29
N LEU A 91 16.46 -3.90 15.97
CA LEU A 91 15.35 -4.81 15.77
C LEU A 91 14.68 -5.08 17.13
N VAL A 92 13.44 -4.61 17.29
CA VAL A 92 12.65 -4.82 18.51
C VAL A 92 11.97 -6.17 18.46
N ARG A 93 11.40 -6.53 17.30
CA ARG A 93 10.65 -7.79 17.12
C ARG A 93 10.79 -8.32 15.70
N SER A 94 10.69 -9.64 15.59
CA SER A 94 10.46 -10.35 14.32
C SER A 94 9.14 -11.09 14.43
N LEU A 95 8.17 -10.73 13.57
CA LEU A 95 6.87 -11.37 13.50
C LEU A 95 6.98 -12.57 12.58
N ASN A 96 6.71 -13.75 13.15
CA ASN A 96 6.80 -15.04 12.49
C ASN A 96 5.39 -15.63 12.43
N GLY A 97 4.99 -16.14 11.26
CA GLY A 97 3.65 -16.70 11.06
C GLY A 97 3.32 -17.00 9.61
N HIS A 98 3.88 -16.23 8.68
CA HIS A 98 3.80 -16.55 7.26
C HIS A 98 4.62 -17.81 6.94
N SER A 99 4.14 -18.58 5.97
CA SER A 99 4.81 -19.80 5.49
C SER A 99 5.54 -19.62 4.15
N SER A 100 5.57 -18.38 3.66
CA SER A 100 6.29 -17.97 2.47
C SER A 100 6.62 -16.48 2.54
N ALA A 101 7.28 -15.99 1.49
CA ALA A 101 7.81 -14.64 1.41
C ALA A 101 6.74 -13.58 1.70
N VAL A 102 7.07 -12.66 2.61
CA VAL A 102 6.20 -11.52 2.90
C VAL A 102 6.48 -10.43 1.87
N SER A 103 5.44 -9.99 1.17
CA SER A 103 5.59 -9.12 0.01
C SER A 103 5.37 -7.64 0.32
N SER A 104 4.55 -7.34 1.32
CA SER A 104 4.12 -5.98 1.68
C SER A 104 3.60 -5.94 3.12
N CYS A 105 3.67 -4.76 3.76
CA CYS A 105 3.03 -4.51 5.04
C CYS A 105 2.41 -3.11 5.09
N SER A 106 1.36 -2.95 5.91
CA SER A 106 0.73 -1.64 6.12
C SER A 106 0.19 -1.47 7.53
N PHE A 107 0.49 -0.34 8.18
CA PHE A 107 -0.03 -0.01 9.51
C PHE A 107 -1.48 0.47 9.45
N GLY A 108 -2.28 -0.01 10.38
CA GLY A 108 -3.63 0.51 10.60
C GLY A 108 -3.62 1.95 11.15
N VAL A 109 -4.76 2.64 11.01
CA VAL A 109 -4.97 3.97 11.61
C VAL A 109 -4.63 3.94 13.10
N GLY A 110 -3.74 4.84 13.53
CA GLY A 110 -3.28 4.93 14.92
C GLY A 110 -2.23 3.89 15.34
N GLY A 111 -1.82 2.98 14.46
CA GLY A 111 -0.70 2.05 14.68
C GLY A 111 -0.99 0.91 15.67
N SER A 112 -2.25 0.64 16.01
CA SER A 112 -2.62 -0.44 16.94
C SER A 112 -2.48 -1.84 16.33
N PHE A 113 -2.54 -1.94 15.00
CA PHE A 113 -2.28 -3.18 14.28
C PHE A 113 -1.41 -2.93 13.04
N LEU A 114 -0.80 -4.00 12.56
CA LEU A 114 -0.07 -4.06 11.29
C LEU A 114 -0.69 -5.16 10.44
N ALA A 115 -0.89 -4.93 9.15
CA ALA A 115 -1.25 -5.97 8.19
C ALA A 115 -0.02 -6.37 7.37
N SER A 116 0.12 -7.66 7.04
CA SER A 116 1.16 -8.14 6.12
C SER A 116 0.58 -9.10 5.09
N ALA A 117 0.99 -8.92 3.83
CA ALA A 117 0.64 -9.79 2.70
C ALA A 117 1.78 -10.77 2.40
N SER A 118 1.42 -11.98 2.00
CA SER A 118 2.41 -13.04 1.73
C SER A 118 2.07 -13.87 0.50
N TRP A 119 3.13 -14.45 -0.06
CA TRP A 119 3.05 -15.41 -1.15
C TRP A 119 2.41 -16.74 -0.74
N ASP A 120 2.19 -16.96 0.56
CA ASP A 120 1.39 -18.08 1.09
C ASP A 120 -0.13 -17.93 0.85
N GLY A 121 -0.56 -16.83 0.21
CA GLY A 121 -1.95 -16.59 -0.12
C GLY A 121 -2.78 -16.02 1.04
N THR A 122 -2.14 -15.57 2.11
CA THR A 122 -2.80 -15.00 3.27
C THR A 122 -2.41 -13.56 3.52
N VAL A 123 -3.30 -12.83 4.19
CA VAL A 123 -2.98 -11.58 4.87
C VAL A 123 -3.04 -11.83 6.37
N GLN A 124 -1.99 -11.48 7.11
CA GLN A 124 -2.00 -11.56 8.58
C GLN A 124 -2.16 -10.17 9.17
N VAL A 125 -3.02 -10.06 10.18
CA VAL A 125 -3.22 -8.85 10.98
C VAL A 125 -2.60 -9.09 12.36
N TRP A 126 -1.59 -8.31 12.68
CA TRP A 126 -0.81 -8.37 13.91
C TRP A 126 -1.31 -7.32 14.88
N ASP A 127 -1.61 -7.73 16.11
CA ASP A 127 -1.86 -6.80 17.20
C ASP A 127 -0.52 -6.33 17.79
N MET A 128 -0.28 -5.02 17.74
CA MET A 128 0.99 -4.42 18.14
C MET A 128 1.21 -4.40 19.66
N SER A 129 0.18 -4.73 20.44
CA SER A 129 0.24 -4.82 21.90
C SER A 129 0.53 -6.24 22.41
N THR A 130 0.10 -7.28 21.70
CA THR A 130 0.16 -8.68 22.16
C THR A 130 1.19 -9.56 21.45
N ASN A 131 1.87 -9.03 20.42
CA ASN A 131 2.96 -9.70 19.69
C ASN A 131 2.58 -11.05 19.06
N SER A 132 1.31 -11.26 18.71
CA SER A 132 0.81 -12.47 18.05
C SER A 132 -0.07 -12.10 16.85
N PRO A 133 -0.19 -12.97 15.83
CA PRO A 133 -1.16 -12.76 14.77
C PRO A 133 -2.55 -12.79 15.41
N ALA A 134 -3.26 -11.66 15.35
CA ALA A 134 -4.58 -11.52 15.92
C ALA A 134 -5.62 -12.19 15.01
N VAL A 135 -5.41 -12.10 13.70
CA VAL A 135 -6.29 -12.66 12.67
C VAL A 135 -5.46 -13.05 11.44
N THR A 136 -5.76 -14.21 10.86
CA THR A 136 -5.31 -14.59 9.50
C THR A 136 -6.50 -14.50 8.56
N LEU A 137 -6.36 -13.70 7.52
CA LEU A 137 -7.37 -13.48 6.48
C LEU A 137 -7.06 -14.42 5.32
N ILE A 138 -7.97 -15.37 5.11
CA ILE A 138 -7.87 -16.40 4.07
C ILE A 138 -8.96 -16.13 3.05
N GLY A 139 -8.58 -16.07 1.78
CA GLY A 139 -9.52 -15.82 0.68
C GLY A 139 -8.86 -15.67 -0.68
N HIS A 140 -7.56 -15.38 -0.74
CA HIS A 140 -6.80 -15.48 -1.98
C HIS A 140 -6.52 -16.94 -2.34
N GLU A 141 -6.75 -17.30 -3.61
CA GLU A 141 -6.45 -18.64 -4.14
C GLU A 141 -4.94 -18.89 -4.27
N GLU A 142 -4.15 -17.81 -4.35
CA GLU A 142 -2.73 -17.78 -4.69
C GLU A 142 -2.03 -16.62 -3.96
N SER A 143 -0.74 -16.40 -4.24
CA SER A 143 0.10 -15.37 -3.62
C SER A 143 -0.57 -13.99 -3.55
N VAL A 144 -0.53 -13.37 -2.36
CA VAL A 144 -0.88 -11.97 -2.14
C VAL A 144 0.37 -11.13 -2.39
N TYR A 145 0.22 -10.03 -3.13
CA TYR A 145 1.34 -9.16 -3.49
C TYR A 145 1.37 -7.89 -2.67
N ASP A 146 0.21 -7.34 -2.31
CA ASP A 146 0.14 -6.07 -1.59
C ASP A 146 -1.00 -6.04 -0.58
N VAL A 147 -0.84 -5.20 0.45
CA VAL A 147 -1.86 -4.89 1.44
C VAL A 147 -1.82 -3.41 1.79
N ALA A 148 -2.99 -2.78 1.87
CA ALA A 148 -3.13 -1.38 2.24
C ALA A 148 -4.22 -1.23 3.29
N CYS A 149 -3.86 -0.68 4.46
CA CYS A 149 -4.85 -0.31 5.46
C CYS A 149 -5.55 1.00 5.07
N SER A 150 -6.85 1.11 5.36
CA SER A 150 -7.56 2.38 5.22
C SER A 150 -6.94 3.42 6.16
N PRO A 151 -6.64 4.63 5.68
CA PRO A 151 -6.08 5.70 6.52
C PRO A 151 -7.13 6.40 7.39
N VAL A 152 -8.41 6.15 7.14
CA VAL A 152 -9.54 6.84 7.80
C VAL A 152 -10.42 5.91 8.62
N GLU A 153 -10.62 4.67 8.16
CA GLU A 153 -11.52 3.73 8.81
C GLU A 153 -10.73 2.62 9.52
N PRO A 154 -10.72 2.60 10.86
CA PRO A 154 -10.03 1.58 11.61
C PRO A 154 -10.59 0.18 11.30
N GLY A 155 -9.71 -0.71 10.87
CA GLY A 155 -10.02 -2.11 10.60
C GLY A 155 -10.36 -2.42 9.14
N ILE A 156 -10.54 -1.43 8.28
CA ILE A 156 -10.68 -1.69 6.84
C ILE A 156 -9.30 -1.83 6.21
N LEU A 157 -9.09 -2.88 5.42
CA LEU A 157 -7.89 -3.07 4.62
C LEU A 157 -8.23 -3.70 3.28
N ALA A 158 -7.45 -3.36 2.26
CA ALA A 158 -7.52 -3.96 0.94
C ALA A 158 -6.25 -4.79 0.71
N SER A 159 -6.39 -5.85 -0.07
CA SER A 159 -5.26 -6.67 -0.48
C SER A 159 -5.44 -7.12 -1.91
N CYS A 160 -4.34 -7.28 -2.62
CA CYS A 160 -4.36 -7.77 -3.99
C CYS A 160 -3.48 -9.01 -4.15
N GLY A 161 -3.89 -9.92 -5.01
CA GLY A 161 -3.18 -11.18 -5.24
C GLY A 161 -3.13 -11.57 -6.71
N ARG A 162 -2.41 -12.67 -6.93
CA ARG A 162 -2.24 -13.29 -8.25
C ARG A 162 -3.61 -13.62 -8.88
N LYS A 163 -3.67 -13.55 -10.21
CA LYS A 163 -4.90 -13.59 -11.02
C LYS A 163 -5.83 -12.40 -10.82
N GLY A 164 -5.32 -11.30 -10.28
CA GLY A 164 -6.06 -10.05 -10.22
C GLY A 164 -7.30 -10.13 -9.35
N MET A 165 -7.15 -10.71 -8.17
CA MET A 165 -8.17 -10.61 -7.13
C MET A 165 -7.82 -9.46 -6.21
N VAL A 166 -8.76 -8.53 -6.01
CA VAL A 166 -8.71 -7.51 -4.96
C VAL A 166 -9.78 -7.85 -3.93
N ALA A 167 -9.35 -8.01 -2.69
CA ALA A 167 -10.23 -8.32 -1.57
C ALA A 167 -10.25 -7.15 -0.59
N LEU A 168 -11.45 -6.74 -0.21
CA LEU A 168 -11.71 -5.77 0.84
C LEU A 168 -12.09 -6.52 2.12
N TRP A 169 -11.42 -6.17 3.21
CA TRP A 169 -11.58 -6.84 4.49
C TRP A 169 -11.97 -5.85 5.57
N ASP A 170 -12.82 -6.29 6.49
CA ASP A 170 -12.96 -5.69 7.81
C ASP A 170 -12.28 -6.60 8.83
N ALA A 171 -11.11 -6.18 9.33
CA ALA A 171 -10.33 -6.88 10.33
C ALA A 171 -11.09 -7.08 11.66
N ARG A 172 -12.18 -6.33 11.91
CA ARG A 172 -13.06 -6.50 13.08
C ARG A 172 -14.03 -7.66 12.93
N SER A 173 -14.38 -8.05 11.69
CA SER A 173 -15.44 -9.02 11.41
C SER A 173 -14.96 -10.47 11.26
N ARG A 174 -13.66 -10.75 11.39
CA ARG A 174 -13.08 -12.11 11.39
C ARG A 174 -13.54 -13.03 10.23
N GLY A 175 -13.58 -12.52 9.00
CA GLY A 175 -13.28 -13.39 7.85
C GLY A 175 -14.39 -13.69 6.85
N HIS A 176 -15.16 -12.69 6.42
CA HIS A 176 -15.76 -12.75 5.09
C HIS A 176 -15.30 -11.55 4.27
N PRO A 177 -14.37 -11.72 3.31
CA PRO A 177 -14.03 -10.66 2.39
C PRO A 177 -15.22 -10.40 1.47
N GLU A 178 -15.52 -9.13 1.24
CA GLU A 178 -16.19 -8.79 -0.01
C GLU A 178 -15.11 -8.84 -1.10
N SER A 179 -15.23 -9.83 -1.98
CA SER A 179 -14.29 -10.04 -3.09
C SER A 179 -14.93 -9.52 -4.36
N PHE A 180 -14.17 -8.73 -5.11
CA PHE A 180 -14.56 -8.27 -6.43
C PHE A 180 -13.45 -8.67 -7.41
N GLN A 181 -13.83 -8.99 -8.65
CA GLN A 181 -12.85 -9.08 -9.73
C GLN A 181 -12.33 -7.68 -10.01
N GLY A 182 -11.15 -7.39 -9.50
CA GLY A 182 -10.40 -6.18 -9.76
C GLY A 182 -8.95 -6.59 -9.90
N ASP A 183 -8.37 -6.36 -11.06
CA ASP A 183 -7.02 -6.85 -11.34
C ASP A 183 -5.95 -6.06 -10.56
N GLN A 184 -4.75 -6.66 -10.53
CA GLN A 184 -3.50 -6.32 -9.84
C GLN A 184 -3.41 -4.90 -9.21
N LEU A 185 -3.46 -4.85 -7.88
CA LEU A 185 -3.07 -3.74 -6.96
C LEU A 185 -4.22 -2.92 -6.42
N SER A 186 -4.08 -2.38 -5.22
CA SER A 186 -5.14 -1.60 -4.59
C SER A 186 -4.54 -0.59 -3.62
N CYS A 187 -4.66 0.71 -3.89
CA CYS A 187 -4.39 1.75 -2.90
C CYS A 187 -5.67 2.54 -2.62
N PHE A 188 -5.95 2.81 -1.35
CA PHE A 188 -7.03 3.73 -0.99
C PHE A 188 -6.62 5.17 -1.26
N SER A 189 -7.61 5.99 -1.62
CA SER A 189 -7.48 7.44 -1.49
C SER A 189 -7.30 7.83 -0.02
N PRO A 190 -6.66 8.98 0.28
CA PRO A 190 -6.39 9.38 1.66
C PRO A 190 -7.64 9.62 2.50
N ASN A 191 -8.78 9.87 1.84
CA ASN A 191 -10.08 10.02 2.48
C ASN A 191 -10.89 8.70 2.53
N GLY A 192 -10.30 7.58 2.10
CA GLY A 192 -10.91 6.24 2.07
C GLY A 192 -12.11 6.08 1.14
N SER A 193 -12.49 7.12 0.39
CA SER A 193 -13.66 7.11 -0.49
C SER A 193 -13.39 6.50 -1.86
N GLN A 194 -12.15 6.16 -2.20
CA GLN A 194 -11.82 5.54 -3.47
C GLN A 194 -10.77 4.45 -3.29
N LEU A 195 -10.84 3.44 -4.14
CA LEU A 195 -9.78 2.46 -4.33
C LEU A 195 -9.24 2.61 -5.73
N ALA A 196 -7.93 2.71 -5.91
CA ALA A 196 -7.31 2.61 -7.24
C ALA A 196 -6.64 1.25 -7.38
N SER A 197 -6.86 0.58 -8.51
CA SER A 197 -6.19 -0.67 -8.89
C SER A 197 -5.51 -0.57 -10.25
N GLY A 198 -4.46 -1.34 -10.48
CA GLY A 198 -3.82 -1.52 -11.80
C GLY A 198 -4.30 -2.79 -12.47
N ASN A 199 -4.05 -3.02 -13.76
CA ASN A 199 -4.36 -4.32 -14.36
C ASN A 199 -3.35 -4.76 -15.42
N ASP A 200 -3.43 -6.06 -15.77
CA ASP A 200 -2.60 -6.70 -16.80
C ASP A 200 -2.94 -6.18 -18.22
N LEU A 201 -4.05 -5.45 -18.36
CA LEU A 201 -4.45 -4.72 -19.57
C LEU A 201 -3.82 -3.32 -19.65
N CYS A 202 -2.85 -3.00 -18.79
CA CYS A 202 -2.12 -1.73 -18.76
C CYS A 202 -3.00 -0.52 -18.35
N GLN A 203 -4.07 -0.77 -17.60
CA GLN A 203 -5.03 0.24 -17.15
C GLN A 203 -4.97 0.42 -15.64
N LEU A 204 -5.45 1.57 -15.19
CA LEU A 204 -5.85 1.79 -13.81
C LEU A 204 -7.38 1.80 -13.74
N GLN A 205 -7.93 1.24 -12.68
CA GLN A 205 -9.35 1.30 -12.35
C GLN A 205 -9.51 2.06 -11.05
N LEU A 206 -10.39 3.06 -11.05
CA LEU A 206 -10.78 3.80 -9.85
C LEU A 206 -12.19 3.38 -9.46
N TRP A 207 -12.30 2.84 -8.25
CA TRP A 207 -13.53 2.38 -7.64
C TRP A 207 -13.98 3.45 -6.65
N ASP A 208 -15.22 3.94 -6.79
CA ASP A 208 -15.85 4.83 -5.82
C ASP A 208 -16.43 3.99 -4.67
N LEU A 209 -16.01 4.33 -3.45
CA LEU A 209 -16.46 3.73 -2.20
C LEU A 209 -17.42 4.74 -1.54
N GLN A 210 -18.65 4.84 -2.06
CA GLN A 210 -19.66 5.66 -1.40
C GLN A 210 -19.90 5.16 0.03
N GLN A 211 -19.80 6.08 1.02
CA GLN A 211 -20.01 5.88 2.47
C GLN A 211 -20.45 4.46 2.86
N VAL A 212 -19.50 3.55 3.00
CA VAL A 212 -19.78 2.13 3.19
C VAL A 212 -20.24 1.89 4.63
N LYS A 213 -21.56 1.77 4.80
CA LYS A 213 -22.08 0.75 5.71
C LYS A 213 -21.85 -0.58 5.00
N VAL A 214 -21.00 -1.43 5.59
CA VAL A 214 -20.52 -2.75 5.13
C VAL A 214 -21.64 -3.73 4.69
N SER A 215 -22.92 -3.39 4.82
CA SER A 215 -24.06 -4.27 4.53
C SER A 215 -24.67 -4.15 3.13
N SER A 216 -24.20 -3.24 2.26
CA SER A 216 -24.83 -3.05 0.94
C SER A 216 -23.87 -2.47 -0.11
N PHE A 217 -22.79 -3.19 -0.41
CA PHE A 217 -21.93 -2.82 -1.53
C PHE A 217 -22.64 -3.08 -2.87
N GLN A 218 -22.67 -2.08 -3.76
CA GLN A 218 -22.95 -2.26 -5.18
C GLN A 218 -21.75 -1.75 -5.96
N ALA A 219 -21.05 -2.64 -6.66
CA ALA A 219 -19.92 -2.29 -7.51
C ALA A 219 -20.40 -1.33 -8.62
N VAL A 220 -20.02 -0.06 -8.53
CA VAL A 220 -20.18 0.90 -9.63
C VAL A 220 -19.10 0.60 -10.68
N THR A 221 -19.40 0.79 -11.97
CA THR A 221 -18.40 0.61 -13.03
C THR A 221 -17.19 1.52 -12.79
N PRO A 222 -15.96 0.97 -12.67
CA PRO A 222 -14.80 1.75 -12.31
C PRO A 222 -14.39 2.71 -13.44
N ALA A 223 -13.97 3.91 -13.06
CA ALA A 223 -13.35 4.83 -14.00
C ALA A 223 -12.00 4.26 -14.45
N THR A 224 -11.79 4.14 -15.76
CA THR A 224 -10.58 3.49 -16.30
C THR A 224 -9.61 4.54 -16.83
N LEU A 225 -8.35 4.48 -16.40
CA LEU A 225 -7.25 5.30 -16.92
C LEU A 225 -6.28 4.42 -17.70
N SER A 226 -6.24 4.56 -19.02
CA SER A 226 -5.47 3.68 -19.92
C SER A 226 -4.32 4.46 -20.58
N SER A 227 -3.16 4.55 -19.92
CA SER A 227 -1.97 5.22 -20.50
C SER A 227 -0.70 4.38 -20.43
N HIS A 228 -0.65 3.35 -19.60
CA HIS A 228 0.48 2.46 -19.58
C HIS A 228 0.44 1.55 -20.82
N SER A 229 1.63 1.19 -21.30
CA SER A 229 1.84 0.24 -22.40
C SER A 229 2.33 -1.12 -21.90
N GLY A 230 2.38 -1.27 -20.58
CA GLY A 230 2.77 -2.47 -19.86
C GLY A 230 1.94 -2.64 -18.58
N VAL A 231 2.06 -3.79 -17.96
CA VAL A 231 1.34 -4.16 -16.74
C VAL A 231 1.61 -3.13 -15.64
N VAL A 232 0.57 -2.63 -14.98
CA VAL A 232 0.75 -1.73 -13.84
C VAL A 232 1.13 -2.54 -12.60
N TYR A 233 2.26 -2.20 -11.97
CA TYR A 233 2.86 -2.90 -10.83
C TYR A 233 2.77 -2.16 -9.49
N GLY A 234 2.41 -0.88 -9.48
CA GLY A 234 2.16 -0.15 -8.24
C GLY A 234 1.26 1.06 -8.47
N VAL A 235 0.46 1.40 -7.47
CA VAL A 235 -0.46 2.55 -7.46
C VAL A 235 -0.44 3.19 -6.07
N THR A 236 -0.42 4.52 -5.97
CA THR A 236 -0.48 5.24 -4.69
C THR A 236 -1.08 6.63 -4.85
N TYR A 237 -1.91 7.07 -3.90
CA TYR A 237 -2.43 8.43 -3.89
C TYR A 237 -1.44 9.40 -3.23
N SER A 238 -1.43 10.66 -3.68
CA SER A 238 -0.85 11.76 -2.91
C SER A 238 -1.61 11.94 -1.60
N GLY A 239 -0.95 12.40 -0.53
CA GLY A 239 -1.58 12.52 0.80
C GLY A 239 -2.79 13.47 0.88
N ASP A 240 -2.95 14.36 -0.10
CA ASP A 240 -4.11 15.25 -0.27
C ASP A 240 -5.22 14.65 -1.16
N GLY A 241 -4.98 13.50 -1.80
CA GLY A 241 -5.89 12.81 -2.70
C GLY A 241 -6.06 13.47 -4.07
N ALA A 242 -5.28 14.52 -4.37
CA ALA A 242 -5.39 15.27 -5.62
C ALA A 242 -4.72 14.55 -6.81
N TYR A 243 -3.79 13.65 -6.53
CA TYR A 243 -3.02 12.92 -7.52
C TYR A 243 -3.00 11.43 -7.21
N LEU A 244 -2.95 10.64 -8.28
CA LEU A 244 -2.60 9.23 -8.23
C LEU A 244 -1.27 9.05 -8.94
N ALA A 245 -0.37 8.25 -8.38
CA ALA A 245 0.84 7.80 -9.03
C ALA A 245 0.70 6.32 -9.37
N SER A 246 1.16 5.92 -10.55
CA SER A 246 1.22 4.51 -10.95
C SER A 246 2.57 4.18 -11.57
N CYS A 247 3.06 2.96 -11.39
CA CYS A 247 4.27 2.44 -12.03
C CYS A 247 3.97 1.15 -12.80
N SER A 248 4.69 0.91 -13.90
CA SER A 248 4.37 -0.16 -14.86
C SER A 248 5.61 -0.87 -15.41
N SER A 249 5.40 -2.07 -15.95
CA SER A 249 6.36 -2.87 -16.71
C SER A 249 6.88 -2.17 -17.96
N ASP A 250 6.22 -1.09 -18.40
CA ASP A 250 6.69 -0.24 -19.50
C ASP A 250 7.84 0.70 -19.13
N LEU A 251 8.43 0.53 -17.94
CA LEU A 251 9.53 1.32 -17.40
C LEU A 251 9.16 2.78 -17.11
N THR A 252 7.86 3.08 -16.96
CA THR A 252 7.37 4.42 -16.62
C THR A 252 6.62 4.47 -15.30
N CYS A 253 6.75 5.60 -14.61
CA CYS A 253 5.84 6.01 -13.56
C CYS A 253 5.02 7.20 -14.07
N LYS A 254 3.69 7.14 -13.96
CA LYS A 254 2.76 8.19 -14.39
C LYS A 254 2.10 8.82 -13.17
N ILE A 255 1.94 10.13 -13.23
CA ILE A 255 1.17 10.89 -12.25
C ILE A 255 -0.11 11.37 -12.93
N TRP A 256 -1.23 11.09 -12.30
CA TRP A 256 -2.57 11.40 -12.76
C TRP A 256 -3.13 12.49 -11.87
N SER A 257 -3.51 13.61 -12.46
CA SER A 257 -4.32 14.58 -11.74
C SER A 257 -5.74 14.06 -11.69
N LEU A 258 -6.27 13.93 -10.48
CA LEU A 258 -7.65 13.51 -10.23
C LEU A 258 -8.61 14.70 -10.25
N ALA A 259 -8.07 15.93 -10.29
CA ALA A 259 -8.84 17.14 -10.47
C ALA A 259 -9.33 17.27 -11.93
N GLY A 260 -10.65 17.15 -12.13
CA GLY A 260 -11.29 17.42 -13.43
C GLY A 260 -11.12 16.34 -14.49
N HIS A 261 -10.68 15.12 -14.13
CA HIS A 261 -10.59 14.02 -15.09
C HIS A 261 -12.00 13.59 -15.53
N PRO A 262 -12.30 13.50 -16.85
CA PRO A 262 -13.66 13.25 -17.34
C PRO A 262 -14.27 11.95 -16.81
N ALA A 263 -13.47 10.89 -16.64
CA ALA A 263 -13.94 9.63 -16.03
C ALA A 263 -14.34 9.77 -14.54
N ILE A 264 -13.82 10.78 -13.83
CA ILE A 264 -14.17 11.13 -12.44
C ILE A 264 -15.32 12.15 -12.43
N ALA A 265 -15.41 13.01 -13.46
CA ALA A 265 -16.55 13.90 -13.67
C ALA A 265 -17.83 13.13 -14.03
N ASP A 266 -17.74 12.05 -14.82
CA ASP A 266 -18.88 11.15 -15.12
C ASP A 266 -19.39 10.42 -13.87
N LEU A 267 -18.50 10.10 -12.91
CA LEU A 267 -18.90 9.60 -11.59
C LEU A 267 -19.67 10.66 -10.77
N ALA A 268 -19.31 11.95 -10.91
CA ALA A 268 -20.03 13.06 -10.29
C ALA A 268 -21.36 13.39 -10.99
N ASP A 269 -21.45 13.24 -12.32
CA ASP A 269 -22.66 13.50 -13.10
C ASP A 269 -23.69 12.36 -13.02
N SER A 270 -23.23 11.10 -12.81
CA SER A 270 -24.09 9.95 -12.48
C SER A 270 -24.96 10.23 -11.22
N LEU A 271 -24.39 10.89 -10.21
CA LEU A 271 -25.10 11.33 -9.00
C LEU A 271 -26.12 12.44 -9.28
N ALA A 272 -25.83 13.38 -10.18
CA ALA A 272 -26.74 14.46 -10.53
C ALA A 272 -27.95 13.96 -11.35
N SER A 273 -27.76 12.97 -12.22
CA SER A 273 -28.83 12.39 -13.02
C SER A 273 -29.81 11.53 -12.19
N MET A 274 -29.33 10.79 -11.18
CA MET A 274 -30.20 10.01 -10.27
C MET A 274 -31.03 10.87 -9.30
N LEU A 275 -30.55 12.05 -8.92
CA LEU A 275 -31.32 13.01 -8.09
C LEU A 275 -32.39 13.78 -8.88
N SER A 276 -32.40 13.68 -10.22
CA SER A 276 -33.36 14.39 -11.08
C SER A 276 -34.64 13.59 -11.42
N ILE A 277 -34.71 12.30 -11.08
CA ILE A 277 -35.86 11.42 -11.42
C ILE A 277 -36.92 11.40 -10.30
N GLY A 278 -36.74 12.15 -9.21
CA GLY A 278 -37.69 12.27 -8.11
C GLY A 278 -38.18 13.70 -7.87
N LYS A 279 -39.03 14.23 -8.76
CA LYS A 279 -39.95 15.34 -8.48
C LYS A 279 -41.34 15.01 -8.97
#